data_AF-A0A970PUE5-F1
#
_entry.id   AF-A0A970PUE5-F1
#
_cell.length_a   1.000
_cell.length_b   1.000
_cell.length_c   1.000
_cell.angle_alpha   90.00
_cell.angle_beta   90.00
_cell.angle_gamma   90.00
#
_symmetry.space_group_name_H-M   'P 1'
#
loop_
_entity.id
_entity.type
_entity.pdbx_description
1 polymer ?
#
loop_
_entity_poly.entity_id
_entity_poly.type
_entity_poly.pdbx_seq_one_letter_code
_entity_poly.pdbx_strand_id
1 'polypeptide(L)'
;MSKLIYKAVFFAFCLSVFATNLYSQNPRAKERVNQVKKIKLLSLLDLEEQEAEKFLVKYSTWEKKIQAKKNEVDSKSKEIESLIKKETNNEQVFAKTKELLNLHSQFNSAISDKYREFESMLSPLNFAKFVMFEERFSKELQRMLLREYDRDSKKDPNKNPKDRKKPEDRKKPKRK
;
A
#
# COMPACT_ATOMS: atom_id res chain seq x y z
N MET A 1 -1.23 -48.90 -7.93
CA MET A 1 -1.88 -47.66 -8.44
C MET A 1 -2.00 -46.55 -7.39
N SER A 2 -2.35 -46.85 -6.13
CA SER A 2 -2.43 -45.86 -5.03
C SER A 2 -1.17 -45.02 -4.83
N LYS A 3 0.02 -45.58 -5.11
CA LYS A 3 1.30 -44.87 -4.91
C LYS A 3 1.61 -43.73 -5.89
N LEU A 4 1.03 -43.77 -7.10
CA LEU A 4 1.18 -42.68 -8.07
C LEU A 4 0.18 -41.54 -7.81
N ILE A 5 -1.00 -41.89 -7.29
CA ILE A 5 -2.07 -40.94 -7.01
C ILE A 5 -1.65 -39.98 -5.89
N TYR A 6 -1.04 -40.47 -4.81
CA TYR A 6 -0.57 -39.56 -3.74
C TYR A 6 0.54 -38.62 -4.22
N LYS A 7 1.43 -39.06 -5.12
CA LYS A 7 2.49 -38.22 -5.69
C LYS A 7 1.92 -37.13 -6.59
N ALA A 8 0.91 -37.47 -7.40
CA ALA A 8 0.22 -36.50 -8.25
C ALA A 8 -0.57 -35.47 -7.43
N VAL A 9 -1.25 -35.91 -6.36
CA VAL A 9 -1.98 -35.02 -5.45
C VAL A 9 -1.02 -34.12 -4.67
N PHE A 10 0.10 -34.64 -4.18
CA PHE A 10 1.13 -33.85 -3.49
C PHE A 10 1.78 -32.82 -4.43
N PHE A 11 2.07 -33.20 -5.68
CA PHE A 11 2.64 -32.30 -6.67
C PHE A 11 1.65 -31.19 -7.09
N ALA A 12 0.37 -31.53 -7.25
CA ALA A 12 -0.69 -30.56 -7.50
C ALA A 12 -0.92 -29.62 -6.30
N PHE A 13 -0.83 -30.13 -5.07
CA PHE A 13 -0.87 -29.32 -3.86
C PHE A 13 0.33 -28.35 -3.79
N CYS A 14 1.55 -28.82 -4.03
CA CYS A 14 2.74 -27.97 -4.08
C CYS A 14 2.65 -26.89 -5.17
N LEU A 15 2.14 -27.21 -6.36
CA LEU A 15 1.89 -26.24 -7.43
C LEU A 15 0.84 -25.19 -7.04
N SER A 16 -0.18 -25.58 -6.27
CA SER A 16 -1.22 -24.66 -5.79
C SER A 16 -0.74 -23.68 -4.72
N VAL A 17 0.22 -24.10 -3.88
CA VAL A 17 0.81 -23.25 -2.82
C VAL A 17 1.80 -22.22 -3.39
N PHE A 18 2.48 -22.53 -4.51
CA PHE A 18 3.40 -21.59 -5.14
C PHE A 18 2.70 -20.50 -5.98
N ALA A 19 1.52 -20.77 -6.53
CA ALA A 19 0.81 -19.86 -7.43
C ALA A 19 0.21 -18.62 -6.73
N THR A 20 0.05 -18.64 -5.40
CA THR A 20 -0.57 -17.53 -4.65
C THR A 20 0.38 -16.36 -4.34
N ASN A 21 1.70 -16.53 -4.54
CA ASN A 21 2.69 -15.50 -4.20
C ASN A 21 2.97 -14.46 -5.30
N LEU A 22 2.40 -14.63 -6.50
CA LEU A 22 2.71 -13.79 -7.68
C LEU A 22 1.89 -12.48 -7.77
N TYR A 23 0.97 -12.23 -6.83
CA TYR A 23 0.07 -11.06 -6.88
C TYR A 23 0.27 -10.03 -5.75
N SER A 24 1.30 -10.17 -4.92
CA SER A 24 1.56 -9.23 -3.82
C SER A 24 2.63 -8.21 -4.22
N GLN A 25 2.34 -6.92 -4.09
CA GLN A 25 3.36 -5.86 -4.07
C GLN A 25 4.52 -6.30 -3.18
N ASN A 26 5.75 -6.36 -3.70
CA ASN A 26 6.89 -6.98 -3.02
C ASN A 26 7.03 -6.48 -1.56
N PRO A 27 6.66 -7.29 -0.54
CA PRO A 27 6.62 -6.84 0.84
C PRO A 27 8.00 -6.42 1.35
N ARG A 28 9.07 -7.00 0.79
CA ARG A 28 10.46 -6.63 1.10
C ARG A 28 10.81 -5.23 0.62
N ALA A 29 10.26 -4.78 -0.51
CA ALA A 29 10.52 -3.44 -1.01
C ALA A 29 9.93 -2.37 -0.08
N LYS A 30 8.69 -2.61 0.38
CA LYS A 30 8.02 -1.74 1.34
C LYS A 30 8.75 -1.67 2.68
N GLU A 31 9.21 -2.80 3.18
CA GLU A 31 9.98 -2.87 4.42
C GLU A 31 11.28 -2.08 4.33
N ARG A 32 12.03 -2.21 3.22
CA ARG A 32 13.24 -1.41 2.98
C ARG A 32 12.95 0.09 2.94
N VAL A 33 11.89 0.50 2.25
CA VAL A 33 11.48 1.92 2.23
C VAL A 33 11.20 2.43 3.64
N ASN A 34 10.50 1.63 4.46
CA ASN A 34 10.22 1.98 5.85
C ASN A 34 11.48 2.05 6.71
N GLN A 35 12.44 1.15 6.52
CA GLN A 35 13.73 1.19 7.22
C GLN A 35 14.50 2.47 6.86
N VAL A 36 14.62 2.79 5.58
CA VAL A 36 15.26 4.02 5.11
C VAL A 36 14.57 5.26 5.70
N LYS A 37 13.23 5.26 5.72
CA LYS A 37 12.44 6.36 6.30
C LYS A 37 12.79 6.58 7.77
N LYS A 38 12.85 5.51 8.57
CA LYS A 38 13.22 5.57 10.00
C LYS A 38 14.64 6.07 10.22
N ILE A 39 15.62 5.56 9.46
CA ILE A 39 17.01 6.00 9.55
C ILE A 39 17.13 7.49 9.26
N LYS A 40 16.47 7.96 8.18
CA LYS A 40 16.48 9.39 7.83
C LYS A 40 15.81 10.26 8.89
N LEU A 41 14.71 9.79 9.48
CA LEU A 41 14.06 10.50 10.57
C LEU A 41 14.98 10.63 11.78
N LEU A 42 15.63 9.54 12.21
CA LEU A 42 16.59 9.62 13.32
C LEU A 42 17.79 10.52 13.01
N SER A 43 18.26 10.57 11.77
CA SER A 43 19.35 11.50 11.41
C SER A 43 18.92 12.97 11.38
N LEU A 44 17.62 13.23 11.17
CA LEU A 44 17.07 14.57 11.04
C LEU A 44 16.64 15.15 12.39
N LEU A 45 16.06 14.28 13.20
CA LEU A 45 15.58 14.59 14.53
C LEU A 45 16.75 14.39 15.48
N ASP A 46 17.24 15.50 16.03
CA ASP A 46 18.32 15.52 17.01
C ASP A 46 17.73 15.06 18.35
N LEU A 47 17.54 13.75 18.49
CA LEU A 47 16.92 13.10 19.65
C LEU A 47 17.99 12.36 20.45
N GLU A 48 17.85 12.40 21.77
CA GLU A 48 18.67 11.55 22.64
C GLU A 48 18.29 10.07 22.44
N GLU A 49 19.20 9.15 22.79
CA GLU A 49 19.04 7.71 22.55
C GLU A 49 17.71 7.16 23.10
N GLN A 50 17.33 7.56 24.31
CA GLN A 50 16.06 7.15 24.94
C GLN A 50 14.83 7.74 24.25
N GLU A 51 14.93 8.96 23.72
CA GLU A 51 13.85 9.62 22.97
C GLU A 51 13.69 9.00 21.58
N ALA A 52 14.81 8.69 20.93
CA ALA A 52 14.87 8.02 19.63
C ALA A 52 14.20 6.65 19.67
N GLU A 53 14.44 5.84 20.70
CA GLU A 53 13.80 4.53 20.87
C GLU A 53 12.28 4.68 21.02
N LYS A 54 11.82 5.55 21.93
CA LYS A 54 10.39 5.84 22.13
C LYS A 54 9.73 6.34 20.85
N PHE A 55 10.40 7.26 20.14
CA PHE A 55 9.96 7.77 18.86
C PHE A 55 9.75 6.65 17.85
N LEU A 56 10.74 5.76 17.67
CA LEU A 56 10.66 4.66 16.70
C LEU A 56 9.54 3.66 17.00
N VAL A 57 9.30 3.35 18.27
CA VAL A 57 8.21 2.45 18.70
C VAL A 57 6.85 3.06 18.35
N LYS A 58 6.63 4.32 18.75
CA LYS A 58 5.39 5.05 18.44
C LYS A 58 5.20 5.22 16.95
N TYR A 59 6.26 5.57 16.24
CA TYR A 59 6.26 5.77 14.80
C TYR A 59 5.86 4.50 14.06
N SER A 60 6.47 3.37 14.43
CA SER A 60 6.16 2.07 13.84
C SER A 60 4.70 1.65 14.08
N THR A 61 4.16 1.99 15.26
CA THR A 61 2.77 1.72 15.63
C THR A 61 1.81 2.53 14.75
N TRP A 62 2.06 3.83 14.60
CA TRP A 62 1.26 4.70 13.74
C TRP A 62 1.33 4.31 12.27
N GLU A 63 2.51 4.00 11.74
CA GLU A 63 2.65 3.55 10.34
C GLU A 63 1.85 2.27 10.08
N LYS A 64 1.84 1.31 11.02
CA LYS A 64 1.00 0.11 10.91
C LYS A 64 -0.49 0.46 10.93
N LYS A 65 -0.93 1.33 11.85
CA LYS A 65 -2.33 1.76 11.98
C LYS A 65 -2.83 2.49 10.73
N ILE A 66 -2.07 3.45 10.23
CA ILE A 66 -2.38 4.21 9.01
C ILE A 66 -2.39 3.28 7.80
N GLN A 67 -1.45 2.33 7.72
CA GLN A 67 -1.44 1.36 6.65
C GLN A 67 -2.66 0.44 6.66
N ALA A 68 -3.11 -0.01 7.83
CA ALA A 68 -4.33 -0.81 7.95
C ALA A 68 -5.54 -0.02 7.44
N LYS A 69 -5.68 1.24 7.84
CA LYS A 69 -6.76 2.13 7.36
C LYS A 69 -6.70 2.37 5.85
N LYS A 70 -5.50 2.54 5.29
CA LYS A 70 -5.32 2.62 3.83
C LYS A 70 -5.78 1.34 3.13
N ASN A 71 -5.45 0.16 3.67
CA ASN A 71 -5.89 -1.11 3.10
C ASN A 71 -7.42 -1.26 3.14
N GLU A 72 -8.08 -0.78 4.20
CA GLU A 72 -9.55 -0.75 4.29
C GLU A 72 -10.16 0.10 3.16
N VAL A 73 -9.63 1.31 2.94
CA VAL A 73 -10.03 2.21 1.84
C VAL A 73 -9.81 1.55 0.47
N ASP A 74 -8.63 0.97 0.24
CA ASP A 74 -8.29 0.32 -1.03
C ASP A 74 -9.18 -0.90 -1.30
N SER A 75 -9.49 -1.68 -0.27
CA SER A 75 -10.38 -2.84 -0.38
C SER A 75 -11.81 -2.42 -0.69
N LYS A 76 -12.34 -1.42 0.02
CA LYS A 76 -13.69 -0.90 -0.21
C LYS A 76 -13.83 -0.28 -1.59
N SER A 77 -12.80 0.42 -2.06
CA SER A 77 -12.77 0.98 -3.41
C SER A 77 -12.87 -0.09 -4.49
N LYS A 78 -12.15 -1.22 -4.32
CA LYS A 78 -12.24 -2.38 -5.24
C LYS A 78 -13.60 -3.07 -5.19
N GLU A 79 -14.21 -3.16 -4.01
CA GLU A 79 -15.58 -3.69 -3.85
C GLU A 79 -16.58 -2.85 -4.67
N ILE A 80 -16.53 -1.53 -4.52
CA ILE A 80 -17.39 -0.60 -5.28
C ILE A 80 -17.12 -0.69 -6.78
N GLU A 81 -15.85 -0.73 -7.20
CA GLU A 81 -15.46 -0.92 -8.61
C GLU A 81 -16.10 -2.20 -9.19
N SER A 82 -16.15 -3.29 -8.41
CA SER A 82 -16.80 -4.52 -8.83
C SER A 82 -18.33 -4.40 -8.90
N LEU A 83 -18.97 -3.64 -8.03
CA LEU A 83 -20.43 -3.44 -8.04
C LEU A 83 -20.85 -2.61 -9.26
N ILE A 84 -20.09 -1.55 -9.56
CA ILE A 84 -20.30 -0.72 -10.75
C ILE A 84 -20.19 -1.58 -12.01
N LYS A 85 -19.15 -2.43 -12.13
CA LYS A 85 -18.97 -3.31 -13.28
C LYS A 85 -20.03 -4.41 -13.44
N LYS A 86 -20.78 -4.70 -12.37
CA LYS A 86 -21.86 -5.69 -12.35
C LYS A 86 -23.25 -5.07 -12.55
N GLU A 87 -23.33 -3.75 -12.79
CA GLU A 87 -24.59 -3.02 -12.94
C GLU A 87 -25.56 -3.30 -11.78
N THR A 88 -25.02 -3.40 -10.57
CA THR A 88 -25.81 -3.68 -9.35
C THR A 88 -26.72 -2.50 -8.99
N ASN A 89 -27.82 -2.76 -8.27
CA ASN A 89 -28.77 -1.75 -7.80
C ASN A 89 -28.05 -0.52 -7.18
N ASN A 90 -28.46 0.67 -7.65
CA ASN A 90 -27.99 1.98 -7.23
C ASN A 90 -27.97 2.18 -5.70
N GLU A 91 -28.93 1.61 -4.96
CA GLU A 91 -28.99 1.72 -3.50
C GLU A 91 -27.78 1.04 -2.82
N GLN A 92 -27.36 -0.12 -3.30
CA GLN A 92 -26.21 -0.84 -2.75
C GLN A 92 -24.91 -0.10 -3.05
N VAL A 93 -24.78 0.42 -4.28
CA VAL A 93 -23.63 1.25 -4.68
C VAL A 93 -23.54 2.50 -3.81
N PHE A 94 -24.68 3.17 -3.55
CA PHE A 94 -24.74 4.35 -2.71
C PHE A 94 -24.36 4.07 -1.25
N ALA A 95 -24.89 3.00 -0.65
CA ALA A 95 -24.56 2.59 0.72
C ALA A 95 -23.05 2.33 0.88
N LYS A 96 -22.45 1.58 -0.06
CA LYS A 96 -21.01 1.29 -0.05
C LYS A 96 -20.15 2.53 -0.28
N THR A 97 -20.63 3.46 -1.09
CA THR A 97 -19.96 4.75 -1.29
C THR A 97 -19.93 5.57 0.00
N LYS A 98 -21.02 5.60 0.77
CA LYS A 98 -21.02 6.23 2.11
C LYS A 98 -20.03 5.58 3.06
N GLU A 99 -19.94 4.25 3.07
CA GLU A 99 -18.93 3.53 3.85
C GLU A 99 -17.50 3.94 3.45
N LEU A 100 -17.22 4.05 2.15
CA LEU A 100 -15.92 4.49 1.65
C LEU A 100 -15.57 5.91 2.11
N LEU A 101 -16.52 6.84 2.05
CA LEU A 101 -16.31 8.22 2.53
C LEU A 101 -16.00 8.26 4.03
N ASN A 102 -16.68 7.43 4.82
CA ASN A 102 -16.38 7.29 6.25
C ASN A 102 -14.96 6.72 6.48
N LEU A 103 -14.55 5.71 5.70
CA LEU A 103 -13.18 5.17 5.78
C LEU A 103 -12.12 6.21 5.40
N HIS A 104 -12.38 7.06 4.41
CA HIS A 104 -11.49 8.19 4.09
C HIS A 104 -11.37 9.18 5.25
N SER A 105 -12.49 9.52 5.90
CA SER A 105 -12.49 10.36 7.10
C SER A 105 -11.63 9.76 8.19
N GLN A 106 -11.85 8.48 8.54
CA GLN A 106 -11.06 7.77 9.56
C GLN A 106 -9.58 7.67 9.21
N PHE A 107 -9.25 7.46 7.94
CA PHE A 107 -7.87 7.45 7.47
C PHE A 107 -7.19 8.80 7.69
N ASN A 108 -7.86 9.90 7.32
CA ASN A 108 -7.36 11.25 7.55
C ASN A 108 -7.24 11.58 9.05
N SER A 109 -8.24 11.21 9.86
CA SER A 109 -8.17 11.35 11.32
C SER A 109 -6.97 10.61 11.91
N ALA A 110 -6.68 9.39 11.47
CA ALA A 110 -5.51 8.65 11.95
C ALA A 110 -4.18 9.34 11.60
N ILE A 111 -4.10 10.06 10.48
CA ILE A 111 -2.93 10.87 10.12
C ILE A 111 -2.82 12.08 11.05
N SER A 112 -3.92 12.78 11.28
CA SER A 112 -3.96 13.93 12.20
C SER A 112 -3.60 13.53 13.64
N ASP A 113 -4.13 12.39 14.11
CA ASP A 113 -3.82 11.87 15.44
C ASP A 113 -2.34 11.49 15.59
N LYS A 114 -1.73 10.92 14.54
CA LYS A 114 -0.28 10.68 14.49
C LYS A 114 0.47 11.98 14.75
N TYR A 115 0.15 13.04 14.02
CA TYR A 115 0.85 14.31 14.17
C TYR A 115 0.62 14.93 15.55
N ARG A 116 -0.60 14.85 16.10
CA ARG A 116 -0.89 15.33 17.46
C ARG A 116 -0.08 14.59 18.53
N GLU A 117 0.09 13.27 18.39
CA GLU A 117 0.92 12.50 19.33
C GLU A 117 2.39 12.95 19.25
N PHE A 118 2.93 13.12 18.04
CA PHE A 118 4.31 13.59 17.87
C PHE A 118 4.53 15.06 18.25
N GLU A 119 3.52 15.92 18.11
CA GLU A 119 3.55 17.30 18.59
C GLU A 119 3.75 17.34 20.12
N SER A 120 3.13 16.42 20.86
CA SER A 120 3.29 16.33 22.31
C SER A 120 4.60 15.70 22.77
N MET A 121 5.28 14.95 21.89
CA MET A 121 6.51 14.20 22.19
C MET A 121 7.79 14.88 21.72
N LEU A 122 7.71 15.81 20.77
CA LEU A 122 8.86 16.44 20.14
C LEU A 122 8.91 17.92 20.48
N SER A 123 10.11 18.50 20.49
CA SER A 123 10.26 19.96 20.51
C SER A 123 9.60 20.57 19.26
N PRO A 124 9.14 21.84 19.30
CA PRO A 124 8.49 22.47 18.16
C PRO A 124 9.31 22.41 16.87
N LEU A 125 10.64 22.57 16.98
CA LEU A 125 11.55 22.47 15.83
C LEU A 125 11.63 21.03 15.29
N ASN A 126 11.77 20.03 16.15
CA ASN A 126 11.82 18.63 15.72
C ASN A 126 10.47 18.16 15.16
N PHE A 127 9.35 18.63 15.70
CA PHE A 127 8.03 18.37 15.14
C PHE A 127 7.88 18.98 13.73
N ALA A 128 8.30 20.24 13.52
CA ALA A 128 8.28 20.85 12.20
C ALA A 128 9.15 20.09 11.18
N LYS A 129 10.37 19.69 11.58
CA LYS A 129 11.25 18.83 10.76
C LYS A 129 10.57 17.51 10.40
N PHE A 130 9.93 16.86 11.37
CA PHE A 130 9.20 15.61 11.18
C PHE A 130 8.08 15.74 10.14
N VAL A 131 7.20 16.74 10.30
CA VAL A 131 6.09 16.98 9.37
C VAL A 131 6.59 17.29 7.95
N MET A 132 7.59 18.16 7.84
CA MET A 132 8.17 18.53 6.54
C MET A 132 8.87 17.35 5.86
N PHE A 133 9.50 16.47 6.65
CA PHE A 133 10.10 15.24 6.14
C PHE A 133 9.03 14.29 5.59
N GLU A 134 7.97 14.01 6.35
CA GLU A 134 6.90 13.10 5.94
C GLU A 134 6.26 13.52 4.61
N GLU A 135 5.97 14.82 4.48
CA GLU A 135 5.39 15.41 3.28
C GLU A 135 6.31 15.29 2.05
N ARG A 136 7.59 15.60 2.23
CA ARG A 136 8.59 15.52 1.14
C ARG A 136 8.86 14.08 0.74
N PHE A 137 9.05 13.19 1.72
CA PHE A 137 9.35 11.78 1.50
C PHE A 137 8.23 11.09 0.72
N SER A 138 6.96 11.36 1.06
CA SER A 138 5.79 10.82 0.35
C SER A 138 5.79 11.25 -1.13
N LYS A 139 6.00 12.54 -1.40
CA LYS A 139 6.07 13.10 -2.76
C LYS A 139 7.23 12.51 -3.56
N GLU A 140 8.40 12.39 -2.95
CA GLU A 140 9.58 11.79 -3.60
C GLU A 140 9.35 10.32 -3.93
N LEU A 141 8.82 9.53 -2.98
CA LEU A 141 8.50 8.13 -3.20
C LEU A 141 7.51 7.96 -4.36
N GLN A 142 6.46 8.77 -4.40
CA GLN A 142 5.50 8.75 -5.51
C GLN A 142 6.16 9.07 -6.85
N ARG A 143 7.01 10.10 -6.91
CA ARG A 143 7.76 10.46 -8.14
C ARG A 143 8.68 9.34 -8.60
N MET A 144 9.38 8.67 -7.68
CA MET A 144 10.25 7.54 -8.00
C MET A 144 9.45 6.37 -8.58
N LEU A 145 8.32 6.03 -7.96
CA LEU A 145 7.44 4.95 -8.44
C LEU A 145 6.86 5.24 -9.82
N LEU A 146 6.46 6.49 -10.10
CA LEU A 146 5.97 6.91 -11.42
C LEU A 146 7.07 6.83 -12.50
N ARG A 147 8.28 7.28 -12.18
CA ARG A 147 9.42 7.21 -13.13
C ARG A 147 9.81 5.78 -13.49
N GLU A 148 9.76 4.87 -12.52
CA GLU A 148 10.05 3.46 -12.76
C GLU A 148 9.02 2.84 -13.70
N TYR A 149 7.73 3.14 -13.47
CA TYR A 149 6.64 2.71 -14.35
C TYR A 149 6.83 3.22 -15.80
N ASP A 150 7.21 4.49 -15.96
CA ASP A 150 7.46 5.08 -17.29
C ASP A 150 8.65 4.42 -18.01
N ARG A 151 9.71 4.07 -17.28
CA ARG A 151 10.89 3.39 -17.85
C ARG A 151 10.57 1.97 -18.29
N ASP A 152 9.80 1.22 -17.51
CA ASP A 152 9.33 -0.11 -17.88
C ASP A 152 8.39 -0.06 -19.10
N SER A 153 7.59 1.00 -19.22
CA SER A 153 6.70 1.19 -20.36
C SER A 153 7.42 1.51 -21.68
N LYS A 154 8.64 2.07 -21.62
CA LYS A 154 9.45 2.48 -22.78
C LYS A 154 10.40 1.40 -23.30
N LYS A 155 10.56 0.26 -22.61
CA LYS A 155 11.44 -0.84 -23.01
C LYS A 155 10.88 -1.75 -24.12
N ASP A 156 9.65 -1.54 -24.60
CA ASP A 156 9.06 -2.26 -25.74
C ASP A 156 8.71 -1.27 -26.87
N PRO A 157 9.69 -0.89 -27.73
CA PRO A 157 9.48 0.09 -28.80
C PRO A 157 8.58 -0.41 -29.93
N ASN A 158 8.17 -1.69 -29.93
CA ASN A 158 7.35 -2.28 -30.99
C ASN A 158 5.86 -2.42 -30.59
N LYS A 159 5.44 -1.92 -29.43
CA LYS A 159 4.04 -1.97 -28.97
C LYS A 159 3.28 -0.71 -29.39
N ASN A 160 2.34 -0.88 -30.31
CA ASN A 160 1.46 0.18 -30.79
C ASN A 160 0.72 0.82 -29.59
N PRO A 161 0.60 2.16 -29.48
CA PRO A 161 -0.06 2.81 -28.34
C PRO A 161 -1.50 2.35 -28.08
N LYS A 162 -2.16 1.81 -29.11
CA LYS A 162 -3.53 1.23 -29.03
C LYS A 162 -3.59 -0.15 -28.35
N ASP A 163 -2.47 -0.88 -28.28
CA ASP A 163 -2.36 -2.18 -27.60
C ASP A 163 -2.02 -2.06 -26.10
N ARG A 164 -1.87 -0.81 -25.62
CA ARG A 164 -1.69 -0.51 -24.20
C ARG A 164 -3.00 -0.78 -23.46
N LYS A 165 -3.21 -2.04 -23.05
CA LYS A 165 -4.28 -2.39 -22.11
C LYS A 165 -4.19 -1.47 -20.90
N LYS A 166 -5.23 -0.66 -20.67
CA LYS A 166 -5.36 0.12 -19.44
C LYS A 166 -5.20 -0.83 -18.25
N PRO A 167 -4.69 -0.37 -17.10
CA PRO A 167 -4.53 -1.22 -15.91
C PRO A 167 -5.81 -2.01 -15.54
N GLU A 168 -7.00 -1.49 -15.89
CA GLU A 168 -8.30 -2.13 -15.71
C GLU A 168 -8.53 -3.36 -16.62
N ASP A 169 -7.97 -3.40 -17.82
CA ASP A 169 -8.17 -4.47 -18.81
C ASP A 169 -7.33 -5.72 -18.54
N ARG A 170 -6.33 -5.62 -17.67
CA ARG A 170 -5.50 -6.76 -17.24
C ARG A 170 -6.19 -7.62 -16.17
N LYS A 171 -7.31 -7.15 -15.58
CA LYS A 171 -8.04 -7.87 -14.53
C LYS A 171 -9.15 -8.81 -15.03
N LYS A 172 -9.48 -8.84 -16.33
CA LYS A 172 -10.48 -9.78 -16.85
C LYS A 172 -9.83 -11.14 -17.18
N PRO A 173 -10.26 -12.26 -16.57
CA PRO A 173 -9.80 -13.57 -16.97
C PRO A 173 -10.25 -13.83 -18.42
N LYS A 174 -9.34 -14.33 -19.27
CA LYS A 174 -9.71 -14.84 -20.59
C LYS A 174 -10.68 -16.00 -20.36
N ARG A 175 -11.96 -15.81 -20.74
CA ARG A 175 -12.90 -16.91 -20.85
C ARG A 175 -12.34 -17.88 -21.91
N LYS A 176 -11.96 -19.08 -21.47
CA LYS A 176 -11.81 -20.23 -22.34
C LYS A 176 -13.19 -20.75 -22.69
#